data_AF-A0A177R023-F1
#
_entry.id   AF-A0A177R023-F1
#
_cell.length_a   1.000
_cell.length_b   1.000
_cell.length_c   1.000
_cell.angle_alpha   90.00
_cell.angle_beta   90.00
_cell.angle_gamma   90.00
#
_symmetry.space_group_name_H-M   'P 1'
#
loop_
_entity.id
_entity.type
_entity.pdbx_description
1 polymer ?
#
loop_
_entity_poly.entity_id
_entity_poly.type
_entity_poly.pdbx_seq_one_letter_code
_entity_poly.pdbx_strand_id
1 'polypeptide(L)'
;MKALFTLLTALAVLSLAACGEREQVGEFKRGKYQGKPDTQPWSNAPLAYENGKWTQGDRASWETQIKARQSWQNERTRAAQ
;
A
#
# COMPACT_ATOMS: atom_id res chain seq x y z
N MET A 1 49.41 -8.10 18.92
CA MET A 1 48.23 -7.58 19.67
C MET A 1 47.66 -6.29 19.08
N LYS A 2 48.45 -5.22 18.89
CA LYS A 2 47.99 -3.95 18.28
C LYS A 2 47.30 -4.14 16.91
N ALA A 3 47.92 -4.88 15.99
CA ALA A 3 47.36 -5.14 14.66
C ALA A 3 46.02 -5.91 14.68
N LEU A 4 45.86 -6.84 15.63
CA LEU A 4 44.60 -7.59 15.79
C LEU A 4 43.48 -6.67 16.31
N PHE A 5 43.82 -5.76 17.22
CA PHE A 5 42.87 -4.78 17.75
C PHE A 5 42.42 -3.80 16.66
N THR A 6 43.36 -3.28 15.86
CA THR A 6 43.06 -2.40 14.72
C THR A 6 42.14 -3.08 13.69
N LEU A 7 42.39 -4.36 13.40
CA LEU A 7 41.56 -5.14 12.46
C LEU A 7 40.13 -5.35 12.98
N LEU A 8 39.99 -5.68 14.27
CA LEU A 8 38.68 -5.85 14.92
C LEU A 8 37.89 -4.54 14.94
N THR A 9 38.53 -3.41 15.23
CA THR A 9 37.87 -2.09 15.19
C THR A 9 37.41 -1.73 13.78
N ALA A 10 38.22 -2.01 12.76
CA ALA A 10 37.85 -1.73 11.37
C ALA A 10 36.63 -2.54 10.92
N LEU A 11 36.56 -3.83 11.29
CA LEU A 11 35.39 -4.67 10.99
C LEU A 11 34.12 -4.17 11.68
N ALA A 12 34.24 -3.74 12.94
CA ALA A 12 33.10 -3.23 13.69
C ALA A 12 32.51 -1.94 13.08
N VAL A 13 33.35 -1.08 12.48
CA VAL A 13 32.86 0.14 11.81
C VAL A 13 32.14 -0.20 10.49
N LEU A 14 32.64 -1.18 9.75
CA LEU A 14 32.04 -1.59 8.47
C LEU A 14 30.68 -2.28 8.63
N SER A 15 30.45 -3.01 9.73
CA SER A 15 29.16 -3.67 9.98
C SER A 15 28.02 -2.68 10.26
N LEU A 16 28.33 -1.45 10.72
CA LEU A 16 27.33 -0.39 10.90
C LEU A 16 26.82 0.19 9.57
N ALA A 17 27.57 0.04 8.47
CA ALA A 17 27.14 0.52 7.16
C ALA A 17 25.95 -0.29 6.58
N ALA A 18 25.70 -1.50 7.10
CA ALA A 18 24.56 -2.32 6.69
C ALA A 18 23.19 -1.77 7.14
N CYS A 19 23.15 -0.81 8.07
CA CYS A 19 21.93 -0.07 8.42
C CYS A 19 21.69 1.19 7.58
N GLY A 20 22.62 1.54 6.67
CA GLY A 20 22.56 2.75 5.86
C GLY A 20 22.11 2.54 4.41
N GLU A 21 21.59 1.35 4.06
CA GLU A 21 21.04 1.06 2.74
C GLU A 21 19.99 2.14 2.41
N ARG A 22 20.19 2.87 1.30
CA ARG A 22 19.16 3.79 0.81
C ARG A 22 17.92 2.98 0.50
N GLU A 23 16.76 3.56 0.79
CA GLU A 23 15.46 2.95 0.50
C GLU A 23 15.45 2.41 -0.94
N GLN A 24 15.38 1.08 -1.09
CA GLN A 24 15.31 0.39 -2.40
C GLN A 24 13.92 0.53 -3.02
N VAL A 25 13.20 1.59 -2.70
CA VAL A 25 11.98 1.96 -3.42
C VAL A 25 12.42 2.51 -4.77
N GLY A 26 11.83 2.01 -5.84
CA GLY A 26 12.09 2.52 -7.19
C GLY A 26 11.95 4.05 -7.16
N GLU A 27 12.97 4.76 -7.66
CA GLU A 27 13.05 6.23 -7.57
C GLU A 27 11.68 6.86 -7.87
N PHE A 28 11.04 7.40 -6.84
CA PHE A 28 9.78 8.12 -7.01
C PHE A 28 10.07 9.45 -7.70
N LYS A 29 10.09 9.42 -9.02
CA LYS A 29 10.21 10.61 -9.85
C LYS A 29 8.88 11.35 -9.76
N ARG A 30 8.84 12.39 -8.93
CA ARG A 30 7.70 13.29 -8.78
C ARG A 30 7.24 13.78 -10.17
N GLY A 31 6.00 13.46 -10.56
CA GLY A 31 5.45 13.79 -11.88
C GLY A 31 5.65 12.73 -12.98
N LYS A 32 6.35 11.62 -12.69
CA LYS A 32 6.43 10.43 -13.55
C LYS A 32 5.78 9.26 -12.81
N TYR A 33 4.45 9.25 -12.80
CA TYR A 33 3.72 8.04 -12.43
C TYR A 33 4.13 6.93 -13.40
N GLN A 34 4.80 5.88 -12.90
CA GLN A 34 5.35 4.80 -13.73
C GLN A 34 4.34 3.66 -14.00
N GLY A 35 3.11 3.76 -13.49
CA GLY A 35 2.03 2.82 -13.75
C GLY A 35 1.12 3.24 -14.91
N LYS A 36 0.07 2.45 -15.18
CA LYS A 36 -1.05 2.89 -16.04
C LYS A 36 -1.89 3.94 -15.31
N PRO A 37 -2.25 5.08 -15.93
CA PRO A 37 -3.08 6.09 -15.29
C PRO A 37 -4.27 5.45 -14.56
N ASP A 38 -4.43 5.77 -13.28
CA ASP A 38 -5.55 5.25 -12.49
C ASP A 38 -6.86 5.68 -13.16
N THR A 39 -7.70 4.71 -13.49
CA THR A 39 -9.07 4.98 -13.96
C THR A 39 -9.98 5.19 -12.75
N GLN A 40 -11.14 5.80 -12.99
CA GLN A 40 -12.14 5.94 -11.93
C GLN A 40 -12.52 4.55 -11.39
N PRO A 41 -12.75 4.40 -10.07
CA PRO A 41 -13.04 3.10 -9.47
C PRO A 41 -14.27 2.38 -10.06
N TRP A 42 -15.30 3.13 -10.45
CA TRP A 42 -16.51 2.60 -11.09
C TRP A 42 -16.32 2.27 -12.58
N SER A 43 -15.16 2.55 -13.18
CA SER A 43 -14.88 2.17 -14.58
C SER A 43 -14.46 0.70 -14.72
N ASN A 44 -14.07 0.05 -13.62
CA ASN A 44 -13.66 -1.36 -13.63
C ASN A 44 -14.87 -2.30 -13.68
N ALA A 45 -14.65 -3.57 -14.08
CA ALA A 45 -15.70 -4.58 -13.95
C ALA A 45 -16.03 -4.84 -12.48
N PRO A 46 -17.31 -5.10 -12.13
CA PRO A 46 -17.68 -5.57 -10.80
C PRO A 46 -16.89 -6.84 -10.43
N LEU A 47 -16.53 -6.98 -9.15
CA LEU A 47 -15.84 -8.17 -8.65
C LEU A 47 -16.70 -9.41 -8.93
N ALA A 48 -16.12 -10.45 -9.53
CA ALA A 48 -16.84 -11.66 -9.93
C ALA A 48 -17.20 -12.58 -8.73
N TYR A 49 -16.46 -12.49 -7.63
CA TYR A 49 -16.56 -13.40 -6.48
C TYR A 49 -17.28 -12.78 -5.27
N GLU A 50 -17.36 -11.46 -5.21
CA GLU A 50 -18.38 -10.83 -4.37
C GLU A 50 -19.61 -10.64 -5.24
N ASN A 51 -20.80 -10.72 -4.67
CA ASN A 51 -22.01 -10.28 -5.34
C ASN A 51 -21.88 -8.76 -5.61
N GLY A 52 -21.14 -8.40 -6.65
CA GLY A 52 -20.86 -7.04 -7.09
C GLY A 52 -22.15 -6.43 -7.61
N LYS A 53 -23.04 -6.03 -6.71
CA LYS A 53 -24.39 -5.52 -7.04
C LYS A 53 -24.36 -4.10 -7.63
N TRP A 54 -23.27 -3.72 -8.29
CA TRP A 54 -23.12 -2.40 -8.88
C TRP A 54 -22.84 -2.52 -10.38
N THR A 55 -23.27 -1.50 -11.13
CA THR A 55 -23.16 -1.48 -12.60
C THR A 55 -21.88 -0.79 -13.02
N GLN A 56 -21.09 -1.41 -13.89
CA GLN A 56 -19.90 -0.79 -14.47
C GLN A 56 -20.25 0.55 -15.12
N GLY A 57 -19.46 1.59 -14.82
CA GLY A 57 -19.67 2.96 -15.28
C GLY A 57 -20.61 3.78 -14.40
N ASP A 58 -21.39 3.16 -13.51
CA ASP A 58 -22.33 3.85 -12.63
C ASP A 58 -21.66 4.17 -11.27
N ARG A 59 -21.30 5.44 -11.11
CA ARG A 59 -20.73 5.97 -9.87
C ARG A 59 -21.68 5.84 -8.68
N ALA A 60 -22.96 6.12 -8.84
CA ALA A 60 -23.91 6.13 -7.72
C ALA A 60 -24.16 4.72 -7.20
N SER A 61 -24.26 3.75 -8.12
CA SER A 61 -24.37 2.33 -7.80
C SER A 61 -23.11 1.81 -7.08
N TRP A 62 -21.93 2.21 -7.55
CA TRP A 62 -20.65 1.90 -6.89
C TRP A 62 -20.58 2.49 -5.47
N GLU A 63 -20.86 3.78 -5.30
CA GLU A 63 -20.81 4.47 -4.00
C GLU A 63 -21.80 3.85 -2.99
N THR A 64 -22.99 3.48 -3.46
CA THR A 64 -24.01 2.80 -2.64
C THR A 64 -23.48 1.46 -2.11
N GLN A 65 -22.84 0.67 -2.97
CA GLN A 65 -22.24 -0.60 -2.55
C GLN A 65 -21.12 -0.40 -1.53
N ILE A 66 -20.22 0.56 -1.77
CA ILE A 66 -19.10 0.86 -0.87
C ILE A 66 -19.63 1.29 0.50
N LYS A 67 -20.63 2.16 0.55
CA LYS A 67 -21.26 2.57 1.81
C LYS A 67 -21.87 1.39 2.55
N ALA A 68 -22.56 0.49 1.85
CA ALA A 68 -23.12 -0.72 2.46
C ALA A 68 -22.02 -1.60 3.09
N ARG A 69 -20.91 -1.84 2.38
CA ARG A 69 -19.76 -2.59 2.90
C ARG A 69 -19.13 -1.96 4.14
N GLN A 70 -19.01 -0.63 4.16
CA GLN A 70 -18.44 0.11 5.28
C GLN A 70 -19.35 0.08 6.51
N SER A 71 -20.66 0.19 6.34
CA SER A 71 -21.63 0.12 7.45
C SER A 71 -21.56 -1.21 8.19
N TRP A 72 -21.34 -2.33 7.49
CA TRP A 72 -21.18 -3.66 8.10
C TRP A 72 -19.89 -3.82 8.91
N GLN A 73 -18.94 -2.90 8.79
CA GLN A 73 -17.72 -2.88 9.60
C GLN A 73 -17.79 -1.80 10.69
N ASN A 74 -18.83 -0.98 10.72
CA ASN A 74 -19.00 0.07 11.71
C ASN A 74 -19.73 -0.46 12.94
N GLU A 75 -19.00 -0.69 14.02
CA GLU A 75 -19.55 -1.19 15.29
C GLU A 75 -20.66 -0.33 15.88
N ARG A 76 -20.63 1.00 15.68
CA ARG A 76 -21.73 1.87 16.13
C ARG A 76 -23.01 1.59 15.36
N THR A 77 -22.91 1.31 14.07
CA THR A 77 -24.06 0.97 13.23
C THR A 77 -24.55 -0.44 13.52
N ARG A 78 -23.64 -1.40 13.73
CA ARG A 78 -24.00 -2.81 14.04
C ARG A 78 -24.70 -2.96 15.39
N ALA A 79 -24.27 -2.22 16.42
CA ALA A 79 -24.87 -2.29 17.75
C ALA A 79 -26.22 -1.55 17.88
N ALA A 80 -26.56 -0.71 16.90
CA ALA A 80 -27.78 0.10 16.88
C ALA A 80 -28.88 -0.44 15.95
N GLN A 81 -28.62 -1.55 15.25
CA GLN A 81 -29.57 -2.29 14.41
C GLN A 81 -30.20 -3.44 15.19
#